data_AF-A0A2D7EVK6-F1
#
_entry.id   AF-A0A2D7EVK6-F1
#
_cell.length_a   1.000
_cell.length_b   1.000
_cell.length_c   1.000
_cell.angle_alpha   90.00
_cell.angle_beta   90.00
_cell.angle_gamma   90.00
#
_symmetry.space_group_name_H-M   'P 1'
#
loop_
_entity.id
_entity.type
_entity.pdbx_description
1 polymer ?
#
loop_
_entity_poly.entity_id
_entity_poly.type
_entity_poly.pdbx_seq_one_letter_code
_entity_poly.pdbx_strand_id
1 'polypeptide(L)'
;MTDELDSIGNTTAAVGKGFAIGSAALTALALFAAYTAAVGEGNLDLTLTNPEVVIGLLIGGGLPFVVAAMTMTSVGKAAGDMVVEIRRQFKEIPGLLEGKEGVKPDSQTCVDISTKAALREMVGPGVVAIVAPVIVGLALGANALGGLLAGSLVTGVLMALFMANAGGAWDNAKKAIEQDHIEGAKKGDDAHDAAVIGDTIGDPFKDTSGPSLNILIKLMSIVAVVLAGTGQLV
;
A
#
# COMPACT_ATOMS: atom_id res chain seq x y z
N MET A 1 27.91 -3.98 12.12
CA MET A 1 28.10 -4.45 10.73
C MET A 1 26.79 -4.77 10.03
N THR A 2 26.04 -5.84 10.37
CA THR A 2 24.77 -6.16 9.67
C THR A 2 23.67 -5.14 9.94
N ASP A 3 23.52 -4.69 11.19
CA ASP A 3 22.45 -3.75 11.59
C ASP A 3 22.66 -2.33 11.03
N GLU A 4 23.92 -1.91 10.84
CA GLU A 4 24.27 -0.64 10.19
C GLU A 4 23.90 -0.67 8.69
N LEU A 5 24.19 -1.77 8.01
CA LEU A 5 23.81 -1.97 6.60
C LEU A 5 22.28 -2.02 6.43
N ASP A 6 21.59 -2.64 7.38
CA ASP A 6 20.13 -2.74 7.37
C ASP A 6 19.45 -1.37 7.61
N SER A 7 20.03 -0.51 8.46
CA SER A 7 19.56 0.88 8.66
C SER A 7 19.73 1.75 7.40
N ILE A 8 20.87 1.62 6.72
CA ILE A 8 21.10 2.27 5.42
C ILE A 8 20.13 1.71 4.36
N GLY A 9 19.86 0.40 4.41
CA GLY A 9 18.91 -0.30 3.54
C GLY A 9 17.49 0.29 3.65
N ASN A 10 17.00 0.51 4.87
CA ASN A 10 15.69 1.13 5.10
C ASN A 10 15.58 2.54 4.50
N THR A 11 16.62 3.35 4.71
CA THR A 11 16.66 4.71 4.15
C THR A 11 16.69 4.67 2.62
N THR A 12 17.45 3.76 2.04
CA THR A 12 17.49 3.53 0.59
C THR A 12 16.14 3.05 0.06
N ALA A 13 15.47 2.15 0.78
CA ALA A 13 14.14 1.67 0.43
C ALA A 13 13.09 2.80 0.47
N ALA A 14 13.15 3.68 1.47
CA ALA A 14 12.29 4.86 1.55
C ALA A 14 12.51 5.82 0.37
N VAL A 15 13.77 6.10 0.00
CA VAL A 15 14.09 6.91 -1.19
C VAL A 15 13.58 6.23 -2.46
N GLY A 16 13.76 4.92 -2.61
CA GLY A 16 13.23 4.14 -3.72
C GLY A 16 11.70 4.20 -3.82
N LYS A 17 11.00 4.09 -2.68
CA LYS A 17 9.54 4.26 -2.60
C LYS A 17 9.14 5.66 -3.01
N GLY A 18 9.82 6.70 -2.52
CA GLY A 18 9.57 8.09 -2.92
C GLY A 18 9.73 8.33 -4.42
N PHE A 19 10.78 7.79 -5.03
CA PHE A 19 10.97 7.87 -6.49
C PHE A 19 9.89 7.11 -7.26
N ALA A 20 9.50 5.92 -6.80
CA ALA A 20 8.41 5.15 -7.39
C ALA A 20 7.06 5.89 -7.31
N ILE A 21 6.77 6.56 -6.18
CA ILE A 21 5.57 7.37 -6.00
C ILE A 21 5.58 8.58 -6.92
N GLY A 22 6.69 9.34 -6.94
CA GLY A 22 6.83 10.53 -7.77
C GLY A 22 6.75 10.22 -9.27
N SER A 23 7.43 9.17 -9.73
CA SER A 23 7.34 8.72 -11.12
C SER A 23 5.95 8.19 -11.48
N ALA A 24 5.27 7.50 -10.55
CA ALA A 24 3.88 7.08 -10.76
C ALA A 24 2.93 8.28 -10.88
N ALA A 25 3.11 9.34 -10.09
CA ALA A 25 2.33 10.56 -10.18
C ALA A 25 2.48 11.23 -11.56
N LEU A 26 3.72 11.37 -12.06
CA LEU A 26 3.99 11.91 -13.39
C LEU A 26 3.42 11.02 -14.51
N THR A 27 3.54 9.70 -14.36
CA THR A 27 2.98 8.74 -15.32
C THR A 27 1.46 8.83 -15.35
N ALA A 28 0.82 8.93 -14.18
CA ALA A 28 -0.63 9.07 -14.07
C ALA A 28 -1.12 10.38 -14.69
N LEU A 29 -0.39 11.49 -14.54
CA LEU A 29 -0.68 12.75 -15.24
C LEU A 29 -0.58 12.59 -16.77
N ALA A 30 0.46 11.91 -17.26
CA ALA A 30 0.61 11.63 -18.69
C ALA A 30 -0.53 10.73 -19.22
N LEU A 31 -0.92 9.70 -18.48
CA LEU A 31 -2.04 8.85 -18.81
C LEU A 31 -3.38 9.59 -18.73
N PHE A 32 -3.52 10.56 -17.82
CA PHE A 32 -4.69 11.43 -17.75
C PHE A 32 -4.81 12.31 -19.01
N ALA A 33 -3.70 12.88 -19.49
CA ALA A 33 -3.67 13.60 -20.76
C ALA A 33 -3.98 12.66 -21.95
N ALA A 34 -3.49 11.42 -21.91
CA ALA A 34 -3.82 10.41 -22.93
C ALA A 34 -5.32 10.05 -22.90
N TYR A 35 -5.92 9.98 -21.71
CA TYR A 35 -7.35 9.76 -21.55
C TYR A 35 -8.17 10.90 -22.16
N THR A 36 -7.82 12.16 -21.87
CA THR A 36 -8.52 13.32 -22.46
C THR A 36 -8.42 13.34 -23.99
N ALA A 37 -7.26 12.95 -24.54
CA ALA A 37 -7.08 12.83 -25.98
C ALA A 37 -7.90 11.68 -26.58
N ALA A 38 -8.00 10.54 -25.88
CA ALA A 38 -8.72 9.35 -26.35
C ALA A 38 -10.24 9.54 -26.40
N VAL A 39 -10.82 10.32 -25.47
CA VAL A 39 -12.26 10.65 -25.46
C VAL A 39 -12.62 11.69 -26.53
N GLY A 40 -11.67 12.51 -26.95
CA GLY A 40 -11.82 13.53 -27.99
C GLY A 40 -12.02 14.94 -27.43
N GLU A 41 -11.31 15.91 -28.04
CA GLU A 41 -11.40 17.33 -27.69
C GLU A 41 -12.83 17.84 -27.94
N GLY A 42 -13.53 18.26 -26.88
CA GLY A 42 -14.91 18.75 -26.92
C GLY A 42 -15.96 17.84 -26.27
N ASN A 43 -15.62 16.57 -26.01
CA ASN A 43 -16.50 15.60 -25.33
C ASN A 43 -16.29 15.54 -23.80
N LEU A 44 -15.34 16.32 -23.29
CA LEU A 44 -14.96 16.36 -21.88
C LEU A 44 -15.11 17.77 -21.30
N ASP A 45 -15.93 17.90 -20.26
CA ASP A 45 -15.98 19.05 -19.38
C ASP A 45 -15.45 18.67 -18.01
N LEU A 46 -14.16 18.94 -17.78
CA LEU A 46 -13.46 18.69 -16.52
C LEU A 46 -13.48 19.89 -15.56
N THR A 47 -14.37 20.86 -15.77
CA THR A 47 -14.53 21.97 -14.82
C THR A 47 -15.08 21.47 -13.49
N LEU A 48 -14.59 22.03 -12.38
CA LEU A 48 -15.10 21.68 -11.04
C LEU A 48 -16.54 22.17 -10.78
N THR A 49 -17.09 22.97 -11.70
CA THR A 49 -18.50 23.35 -11.72
C THR A 49 -19.39 22.24 -12.28
N ASN A 50 -18.82 21.27 -13.01
CA ASN A 50 -19.55 20.10 -13.50
C ASN A 50 -19.78 19.10 -12.35
N PRO A 51 -21.04 18.79 -11.98
CA PRO A 51 -21.33 17.86 -10.89
C PRO A 51 -20.79 16.45 -11.12
N GLU A 52 -20.72 15.97 -12.37
CA GLU A 52 -20.19 14.64 -12.70
C GLU A 52 -18.72 14.52 -12.31
N VAL A 53 -17.93 15.57 -12.58
CA VAL A 53 -16.52 15.66 -12.22
C VAL A 53 -16.35 15.62 -10.70
N VAL A 54 -17.16 16.37 -9.96
CA VAL A 54 -17.09 16.40 -8.49
C VAL A 54 -17.47 15.04 -7.89
N ILE A 55 -18.50 14.38 -8.41
CA ILE A 55 -18.88 13.02 -8.01
C ILE A 55 -17.71 12.06 -8.27
N GLY A 56 -17.15 12.10 -9.47
CA GLY A 56 -15.97 11.35 -9.85
C GLY A 56 -14.80 11.58 -8.90
N LEU A 57 -14.51 12.84 -8.58
CA LEU A 57 -13.43 13.26 -7.69
C LEU A 57 -13.57 12.67 -6.29
N LEU A 58 -14.79 12.68 -5.74
CA LEU A 58 -15.07 12.11 -4.41
C LEU A 58 -14.95 10.58 -4.42
N ILE A 59 -15.46 9.92 -5.46
CA ILE A 59 -15.31 8.46 -5.61
C ILE A 59 -13.83 8.10 -5.73
N GLY A 60 -13.13 8.72 -6.68
CA GLY A 60 -11.71 8.49 -6.91
C GLY A 60 -10.85 8.82 -5.70
N GLY A 61 -11.17 9.90 -4.99
CA GLY A 61 -10.51 10.29 -3.76
C GLY A 61 -10.68 9.29 -2.62
N GLY A 62 -11.82 8.59 -2.59
CA GLY A 62 -12.10 7.54 -1.60
C GLY A 62 -11.39 6.22 -1.90
N LEU A 63 -11.13 5.89 -3.17
CA LEU A 63 -10.58 4.58 -3.56
C LEU A 63 -9.23 4.25 -2.92
N PRO A 64 -8.25 5.17 -2.82
CA PRO A 64 -7.02 4.91 -2.07
C PRO A 64 -7.26 4.53 -0.61
N PHE A 65 -8.23 5.14 0.06
CA PHE A 65 -8.56 4.82 1.46
C PHE A 65 -9.18 3.43 1.56
N VAL A 66 -10.07 3.08 0.63
CA VAL A 66 -10.70 1.76 0.57
C VAL A 66 -9.64 0.68 0.36
N VAL A 67 -8.77 0.86 -0.63
CA VAL A 67 -7.71 -0.11 -0.94
C VAL A 67 -6.74 -0.25 0.22
N ALA A 68 -6.32 0.87 0.83
CA ALA A 68 -5.46 0.82 2.00
C ALA A 68 -6.13 0.12 3.18
N ALA A 69 -7.42 0.37 3.44
CA ALA A 69 -8.15 -0.33 4.50
C ALA A 69 -8.20 -1.85 4.25
N MET A 70 -8.42 -2.28 3.00
CA MET A 70 -8.42 -3.69 2.62
C MET A 70 -7.05 -4.33 2.85
N THR A 71 -5.97 -3.71 2.37
CA THR A 71 -4.61 -4.26 2.52
C THR A 71 -4.15 -4.29 3.97
N MET A 72 -4.40 -3.22 4.74
CA MET A 72 -4.10 -3.16 6.17
C MET A 72 -4.84 -4.25 6.95
N THR A 73 -6.13 -4.41 6.69
CA THR A 73 -6.94 -5.45 7.35
C THR A 73 -6.45 -6.85 7.01
N SER A 74 -6.03 -7.07 5.77
CA SER A 74 -5.52 -8.34 5.28
C SER A 74 -4.22 -8.74 5.98
N VAL A 75 -3.27 -7.80 6.07
CA VAL A 75 -2.01 -8.04 6.79
C VAL A 75 -2.28 -8.27 8.27
N GLY A 76 -3.19 -7.50 8.89
CA GLY A 76 -3.54 -7.68 10.30
C GLY A 76 -4.09 -9.08 10.61
N LYS A 77 -4.95 -9.63 9.74
CA LYS A 77 -5.46 -11.01 9.88
C LYS A 77 -4.33 -12.04 9.74
N ALA A 78 -3.52 -11.93 8.69
CA ALA A 78 -2.42 -12.86 8.43
C ALA A 78 -1.36 -12.82 9.55
N ALA A 79 -1.06 -11.64 10.08
CA ALA A 79 -0.17 -11.46 11.22
C ALA A 79 -0.76 -12.07 12.50
N GLY A 80 -2.07 -11.93 12.72
CA GLY A 80 -2.77 -12.60 13.83
C GLY A 80 -2.63 -14.12 13.78
N ASP A 81 -2.88 -14.72 12.61
CA ASP A 81 -2.73 -16.16 12.40
C ASP A 81 -1.27 -16.60 12.60
N MET A 82 -0.30 -15.81 12.13
CA MET A 82 1.13 -16.05 12.33
C MET A 82 1.50 -16.05 13.83
N VAL A 83 0.99 -15.10 14.61
CA VAL A 83 1.24 -15.02 16.05
C VAL A 83 0.66 -16.24 16.78
N VAL A 84 -0.53 -16.68 16.42
CA VAL A 84 -1.15 -17.88 17.01
C VAL A 84 -0.31 -19.12 16.72
N GLU A 85 0.19 -19.27 15.48
CA GLU A 85 1.04 -20.41 15.10
C GLU A 85 2.39 -20.38 15.82
N ILE A 86 3.08 -19.23 15.87
CA ILE A 86 4.35 -19.11 16.60
C ILE A 86 4.16 -19.46 18.08
N ARG A 87 3.08 -18.99 18.71
CA ARG A 87 2.75 -19.34 20.11
C ARG A 87 2.48 -20.83 20.29
N ARG A 88 1.79 -21.46 19.33
CA ARG A 88 1.57 -22.91 19.33
C ARG A 88 2.90 -23.66 19.28
N GLN A 89 3.79 -23.29 18.36
CA GLN A 89 5.11 -23.93 18.23
C GLN A 89 5.95 -23.80 19.51
N PHE A 90 6.02 -22.62 20.13
CA PHE A 90 6.73 -22.45 21.39
C PHE A 90 6.15 -23.27 22.54
N LYS A 91 4.84 -23.51 22.55
CA LYS A 91 4.18 -24.30 23.59
C LYS A 91 4.30 -25.81 23.36
N GLU A 92 4.21 -26.26 22.12
CA GLU A 92 4.06 -27.68 21.77
C GLU A 92 5.38 -28.35 21.36
N ILE A 93 6.37 -27.62 20.84
CA ILE A 93 7.67 -28.17 20.42
C ILE A 93 8.65 -28.09 21.60
N PRO A 94 8.97 -29.21 22.28
CA PRO A 94 9.81 -29.18 23.47
C PRO A 94 11.25 -28.78 23.12
N GLY A 95 11.84 -27.85 23.88
CA GLY A 95 13.20 -27.40 23.63
C GLY A 95 13.32 -26.25 22.63
N LEU A 96 12.21 -25.81 22.00
CA LEU A 96 12.26 -24.73 21.00
C LEU A 96 12.51 -23.36 21.66
N LEU A 97 11.83 -23.08 22.77
CA LEU A 97 11.99 -21.81 23.50
C LEU A 97 13.39 -21.70 24.14
N GLU A 98 13.91 -22.83 24.64
CA GLU A 98 15.25 -22.91 25.23
C GLU A 98 16.37 -22.98 24.18
N GLY A 99 16.03 -23.10 22.89
CA GLY A 99 17.00 -23.18 21.80
C GLY A 99 17.88 -24.43 21.86
N LYS A 100 17.30 -25.59 22.25
CA LYS A 100 18.06 -26.85 22.34
C LYS A 100 18.63 -27.26 20.99
N GLU A 101 19.87 -27.76 21.03
CA GLU A 101 20.59 -28.20 19.84
C GLU A 101 19.80 -29.28 19.08
N GLY A 102 19.60 -29.08 17.77
CA GLY A 102 18.84 -29.98 16.91
C GLY A 102 17.33 -29.79 16.90
N VAL A 103 16.75 -28.98 17.80
CA VAL A 103 15.33 -28.60 17.76
C VAL A 103 15.17 -27.42 16.80
N LYS A 104 14.29 -27.55 15.81
CA LYS A 104 14.04 -26.52 14.79
C LYS A 104 12.57 -26.11 14.76
N PRO A 105 12.28 -24.82 14.51
CA PRO A 105 10.91 -24.36 14.30
C PRO A 105 10.35 -24.95 13.01
N ASP A 106 9.03 -25.08 12.94
CA ASP A 106 8.32 -25.40 11.71
C ASP A 106 8.08 -24.12 10.90
N SER A 107 9.08 -23.74 10.11
CA SER A 107 8.98 -22.59 9.21
C SER A 107 8.00 -22.81 8.06
N GLN A 108 7.72 -24.07 7.68
CA GLN A 108 6.88 -24.36 6.52
C GLN A 108 5.44 -23.96 6.79
N THR A 109 4.92 -24.23 7.99
CA THR A 109 3.56 -23.80 8.37
C THR A 109 3.42 -22.28 8.37
N CYS A 110 4.43 -21.54 8.85
CA CYS A 110 4.44 -20.08 8.77
C CYS A 110 4.42 -19.56 7.33
N VAL A 111 5.22 -20.17 6.44
CA VAL A 111 5.22 -19.84 5.00
C VAL A 111 3.86 -20.12 4.36
N ASP A 112 3.22 -21.23 4.71
CA ASP A 112 1.91 -21.60 4.17
C ASP A 112 0.81 -20.60 4.60
N ILE A 113 0.84 -20.12 5.84
CA ILE A 113 -0.11 -19.12 6.35
C ILE A 113 0.01 -17.83 5.54
N SER A 114 1.22 -17.28 5.42
CA SER A 114 1.44 -16.02 4.70
C SER A 114 1.12 -16.15 3.21
N THR A 115 1.49 -17.28 2.58
CA THR A 115 1.24 -17.56 1.16
C THR A 115 -0.27 -17.63 0.86
N LYS A 116 -1.03 -18.41 1.65
CA LYS A 116 -2.47 -18.56 1.44
C LYS A 116 -3.22 -17.24 1.67
N ALA A 117 -2.84 -16.50 2.71
CA ALA A 117 -3.41 -15.19 2.98
C ALA A 117 -3.12 -14.20 1.84
N ALA A 118 -1.86 -14.11 1.40
CA ALA A 118 -1.48 -13.20 0.31
C ALA A 118 -2.25 -13.50 -0.99
N LEU A 119 -2.33 -14.76 -1.41
CA LEU A 119 -3.05 -15.18 -2.62
C LEU A 119 -4.55 -14.89 -2.57
N ARG A 120 -5.17 -15.07 -1.40
CA ARG A 120 -6.60 -14.81 -1.23
C ARG A 120 -6.90 -13.32 -1.18
N GLU A 121 -6.15 -12.58 -0.38
CA GLU A 121 -6.47 -11.19 -0.06
C GLU A 121 -6.02 -10.21 -1.16
N MET A 122 -5.06 -10.57 -2.03
CA MET A 122 -4.65 -9.71 -3.16
C MET A 122 -5.75 -9.51 -4.21
N VAL A 123 -6.72 -10.42 -4.29
CA VAL A 123 -7.80 -10.37 -5.30
C VAL A 123 -8.67 -9.13 -5.11
N GLY A 124 -9.03 -8.81 -3.86
CA GLY A 124 -9.95 -7.71 -3.56
C GLY A 124 -9.45 -6.35 -4.09
N PRO A 125 -8.27 -5.87 -3.66
CA PRO A 125 -7.68 -4.64 -4.15
C PRO A 125 -7.50 -4.61 -5.68
N GLY A 126 -7.10 -5.74 -6.28
CA GLY A 126 -6.94 -5.86 -7.73
C GLY A 126 -8.26 -5.71 -8.50
N VAL A 127 -9.34 -6.32 -8.00
CA VAL A 127 -10.68 -6.17 -8.56
C VAL A 127 -11.15 -4.72 -8.47
N VAL A 128 -10.95 -4.05 -7.32
CA VAL A 128 -11.33 -2.64 -7.15
C VAL A 128 -10.62 -1.75 -8.19
N ALA A 129 -9.32 -1.96 -8.41
CA ALA A 129 -8.53 -1.17 -9.35
C ALA A 129 -8.99 -1.29 -10.81
N ILE A 130 -9.55 -2.43 -11.20
CA ILE A 130 -10.03 -2.67 -12.57
C ILE A 130 -11.49 -2.29 -12.72
N VAL A 131 -12.33 -2.68 -11.76
CA VAL A 131 -13.78 -2.57 -11.88
C VAL A 131 -14.26 -1.14 -11.61
N ALA A 132 -13.63 -0.40 -10.69
CA ALA A 132 -14.04 0.97 -10.37
C ALA A 132 -14.05 1.92 -11.58
N PRO A 133 -12.97 2.05 -12.38
CA PRO A 133 -13.00 2.90 -13.57
C PRO A 133 -13.98 2.41 -14.63
N VAL A 134 -14.21 1.10 -14.76
CA VAL A 134 -15.21 0.54 -15.69
C VAL A 134 -16.62 0.92 -15.28
N ILE A 135 -16.98 0.73 -14.00
CA ILE A 135 -18.30 1.09 -13.49
C ILE A 135 -18.54 2.60 -13.63
N VAL A 136 -17.59 3.43 -13.19
CA VAL A 136 -17.76 4.89 -13.27
C VAL A 136 -17.82 5.36 -14.71
N GLY A 137 -16.97 4.83 -15.59
CA GLY A 137 -17.01 5.17 -17.02
C GLY A 137 -18.32 4.82 -17.69
N LEU A 138 -18.83 3.59 -17.50
CA LEU A 138 -20.04 3.12 -18.17
C LEU A 138 -21.34 3.65 -17.54
N ALA A 139 -21.36 3.90 -16.23
CA ALA A 139 -22.57 4.34 -15.53
C ALA A 139 -22.69 5.86 -15.40
N LEU A 140 -21.57 6.57 -15.26
CA LEU A 140 -21.53 8.01 -14.99
C LEU A 140 -20.84 8.82 -16.11
N GLY A 141 -20.26 8.16 -17.10
CA GLY A 141 -19.69 8.80 -18.29
C GLY A 141 -18.26 9.30 -18.14
N ALA A 142 -17.75 9.88 -19.22
CA ALA A 142 -16.36 10.26 -19.36
C ALA A 142 -15.92 11.36 -18.37
N ASN A 143 -16.79 12.33 -18.06
CA ASN A 143 -16.47 13.42 -17.13
C ASN A 143 -16.25 12.90 -15.71
N ALA A 144 -17.15 12.03 -15.23
CA ALA A 144 -17.04 11.41 -13.91
C ALA A 144 -15.82 10.50 -13.82
N LEU A 145 -15.51 9.74 -14.86
CA LEU A 145 -14.28 8.94 -14.91
C LEU A 145 -13.03 9.83 -14.88
N GLY A 146 -13.05 10.98 -15.58
CA GLY A 146 -11.99 11.98 -15.47
C GLY A 146 -11.82 12.51 -14.05
N GLY A 147 -12.92 12.82 -13.37
CA GLY A 147 -12.94 13.18 -11.95
C GLY A 147 -12.33 12.09 -11.07
N LEU A 148 -12.67 10.81 -11.31
CA LEU A 148 -12.12 9.68 -10.57
C LEU A 148 -10.60 9.57 -10.71
N LEU A 149 -10.07 9.74 -11.92
CA LEU A 149 -8.62 9.72 -12.16
C LEU A 149 -7.93 10.88 -11.43
N ALA A 150 -8.49 12.08 -11.48
CA ALA A 150 -7.94 13.24 -10.78
C ALA A 150 -7.98 13.06 -9.24
N GLY A 151 -9.10 12.59 -8.71
CA GLY A 151 -9.29 12.40 -7.26
C GLY A 151 -8.39 11.32 -6.70
N SER A 152 -8.28 10.19 -7.42
CA SER A 152 -7.42 9.08 -7.02
C SER A 152 -5.93 9.42 -7.12
N LEU A 153 -5.53 10.25 -8.09
CA LEU A 153 -4.17 10.77 -8.18
C LEU A 153 -3.80 11.61 -6.96
N VAL A 154 -4.59 12.65 -6.66
CA VAL A 154 -4.27 13.61 -5.59
C VAL A 154 -4.24 12.91 -4.24
N THR A 155 -5.26 12.12 -3.92
CA THR A 155 -5.35 11.43 -2.64
C THR A 155 -4.36 10.26 -2.54
N GLY A 156 -4.21 9.47 -3.60
CA GLY A 156 -3.37 8.29 -3.60
C GLY A 156 -1.89 8.62 -3.50
N VAL A 157 -1.41 9.68 -4.17
CA VAL A 157 -0.01 10.13 -4.04
C VAL A 157 0.29 10.61 -2.63
N LEU A 158 -0.58 11.46 -2.06
CA LEU A 158 -0.40 11.98 -0.70
C LEU A 158 -0.40 10.85 0.33
N MET A 159 -1.33 9.90 0.19
CA MET A 159 -1.42 8.75 1.08
C MET A 159 -0.24 7.80 0.92
N ALA A 160 0.21 7.51 -0.30
CA ALA A 160 1.37 6.66 -0.54
C ALA A 160 2.64 7.24 0.09
N LEU A 161 2.87 8.56 -0.06
CA LEU A 161 3.99 9.26 0.58
C LEU A 161 3.89 9.22 2.10
N PHE A 162 2.72 9.53 2.64
CA PHE A 162 2.47 9.48 4.08
C PHE A 162 2.77 8.09 4.63
N MET A 163 2.25 7.03 4.01
CA MET A 163 2.39 5.67 4.51
C MET A 163 3.83 5.15 4.41
N ALA A 164 4.51 5.41 3.29
CA ALA A 164 5.91 5.02 3.12
C ALA A 164 6.82 5.71 4.14
N ASN A 165 6.64 7.02 4.33
CA ASN A 165 7.49 7.80 5.23
C ASN A 165 7.19 7.53 6.70
N ALA A 166 5.91 7.40 7.08
CA ALA A 166 5.54 7.11 8.46
C ALA A 166 6.06 5.73 8.91
N GLY A 167 5.88 4.69 8.09
CA GLY A 167 6.41 3.37 8.42
C GLY A 167 7.94 3.33 8.42
N GLY A 168 8.61 4.03 7.48
CA GLY A 168 10.06 4.16 7.50
C GLY A 168 10.59 4.90 8.73
N ALA A 169 9.88 5.92 9.21
CA ALA A 169 10.24 6.65 10.41
C ALA A 169 10.12 5.78 11.67
N TRP A 170 9.07 4.97 11.81
CA TRP A 170 8.92 4.06 12.94
C TRP A 170 10.03 2.99 12.98
N ASP A 171 10.37 2.40 11.83
CA ASP A 171 11.44 1.41 11.75
C ASP A 171 12.80 2.01 12.11
N ASN A 172 13.10 3.18 11.57
CA ASN A 172 14.36 3.88 11.87
C ASN A 172 14.41 4.36 13.33
N ALA A 173 13.28 4.73 13.94
CA ALA A 173 13.22 5.05 15.37
C ALA A 173 13.54 3.82 16.24
N LYS A 174 12.98 2.65 15.91
CA LYS A 174 13.33 1.38 16.56
C LYS A 174 14.82 1.07 16.41
N LYS A 175 15.36 1.15 15.19
CA LYS A 175 16.79 0.92 14.93
C LYS A 175 17.70 1.90 15.67
N ALA A 176 17.30 3.16 15.83
CA ALA A 176 18.08 4.15 16.58
C ALA A 176 18.22 3.75 18.06
N ILE A 177 17.19 3.16 18.67
CA ILE A 177 17.27 2.62 20.04
C ILE A 177 18.13 1.36 20.07
N GLU A 178 18.00 0.46 19.09
CA GLU A 178 18.80 -0.77 19.01
C GLU A 178 20.30 -0.54 18.77
N GLN A 179 20.65 0.64 18.24
CA GLN A 179 22.02 1.08 17.96
C GLN A 179 22.58 2.04 19.03
N ASP A 180 21.90 2.19 20.16
CA ASP A 180 22.29 3.07 21.27
C ASP A 180 22.47 4.55 20.85
N HIS A 181 21.76 5.01 19.80
CA HIS A 181 21.80 6.40 19.33
C HIS A 181 20.91 7.35 20.15
N ILE A 182 20.04 6.81 21.02
CA ILE A 182 19.14 7.60 21.88
C ILE A 182 19.58 7.43 23.33
N GLU A 183 20.09 8.51 23.93
CA GLU A 183 20.49 8.50 25.33
C GLU A 183 19.31 8.14 26.23
N GLY A 184 19.51 7.16 27.12
CA GLY A 184 18.51 6.72 28.09
C GLY A 184 17.54 5.65 27.60
N ALA A 185 17.54 5.30 26.31
CA ALA A 185 16.79 4.17 25.76
C ALA A 185 17.74 3.00 25.45
N LYS A 186 17.30 1.77 25.72
CA LYS A 186 18.08 0.53 25.50
C LYS A 186 17.20 -0.58 24.99
N LYS A 187 17.78 -1.53 24.26
CA LYS A 187 17.07 -2.73 23.79
C LYS A 187 16.42 -3.49 24.96
N GLY A 188 15.13 -3.76 24.84
CA GLY A 188 14.33 -4.46 25.84
C GLY A 188 13.81 -3.59 27.00
N ASP A 189 13.93 -2.26 26.91
CA ASP A 189 13.22 -1.35 27.80
C ASP A 189 11.84 -0.94 27.23
N ASP A 190 11.07 -0.21 28.04
CA ASP A 190 9.71 0.23 27.67
C ASP A 190 9.70 1.11 26.39
N ALA A 191 10.78 1.85 26.13
CA ALA A 191 10.89 2.71 24.94
C ALA A 191 11.15 1.87 23.68
N HIS A 192 12.01 0.85 23.77
CA HIS A 192 12.26 -0.11 22.71
C HIS A 192 10.99 -0.90 22.38
N ASP A 193 10.27 -1.41 23.39
CA ASP A 193 9.01 -2.14 23.19
C ASP A 193 7.96 -1.27 22.48
N ALA A 194 7.84 0.01 22.88
CA ALA A 194 6.95 0.97 22.20
C ALA A 194 7.36 1.21 20.75
N ALA A 195 8.65 1.31 20.46
CA ALA A 195 9.16 1.48 19.11
C ALA A 195 8.94 0.22 18.24
N VAL A 196 9.06 -0.97 18.81
CA VAL A 196 8.73 -2.25 18.14
C VAL A 196 7.25 -2.29 17.76
N ILE A 197 6.35 -1.84 18.65
CA ILE A 197 4.91 -1.72 18.34
C ILE A 197 4.69 -0.75 17.18
N GLY A 198 5.35 0.42 17.21
CA GLY A 198 5.27 1.41 16.14
C GLY A 198 5.72 0.86 14.79
N ASP A 199 6.85 0.14 14.76
CA ASP A 199 7.35 -0.50 13.53
C ASP A 199 6.40 -1.57 13.00
N THR A 200 5.83 -2.40 13.90
CA THR A 200 4.84 -3.43 13.52
C THR A 200 3.57 -2.81 12.91
N ILE A 201 3.17 -1.61 13.36
CA ILE A 201 2.09 -0.82 12.72
C ILE A 201 2.56 -0.26 11.37
N GLY A 202 3.82 0.16 11.29
CA GLY A 202 4.47 0.73 10.11
C GLY A 202 4.74 -0.26 8.97
N ASP A 203 4.91 -1.54 9.25
CA ASP A 203 5.17 -2.58 8.26
C ASP A 203 4.09 -2.68 7.16
N PRO A 204 2.80 -2.87 7.48
CA PRO A 204 1.75 -2.87 6.46
C PRO A 204 1.56 -1.51 5.78
N PHE A 205 1.93 -0.41 6.44
CA PHE A 205 1.93 0.93 5.85
C PHE A 205 2.99 1.04 4.74
N LYS A 206 4.25 0.74 5.07
CA LYS A 206 5.40 1.01 4.19
C LYS A 206 5.64 -0.09 3.16
N ASP A 207 5.23 -1.34 3.40
CA ASP A 207 5.58 -2.48 2.56
C ASP A 207 4.39 -3.13 1.85
N THR A 208 3.16 -2.80 2.23
CA THR A 208 1.95 -3.30 1.55
C THR A 208 1.12 -2.15 0.98
N SER A 209 0.49 -1.37 1.85
CA SER A 209 -0.52 -0.39 1.45
C SER A 209 0.10 0.76 0.66
N GLY A 210 1.09 1.47 1.22
CA GLY A 210 1.71 2.64 0.58
C GLY A 210 2.23 2.36 -0.83
N PRO A 211 3.09 1.35 -1.04
CA PRO A 211 3.58 1.02 -2.37
C PRO A 211 2.48 0.58 -3.35
N SER A 212 1.43 -0.11 -2.88
CA SER A 212 0.33 -0.58 -3.73
C SER A 212 -0.51 0.55 -4.31
N LEU A 213 -0.64 1.68 -3.61
CA LEU A 213 -1.40 2.83 -4.08
C LEU A 213 -0.83 3.43 -5.38
N ASN A 214 0.49 3.33 -5.59
CA ASN A 214 1.11 3.76 -6.84
C ASN A 214 0.69 2.91 -8.03
N ILE A 215 0.50 1.61 -7.79
CA ILE A 215 0.03 0.66 -8.80
C ILE A 215 -1.45 0.88 -9.07
N LEU A 216 -2.25 1.09 -8.01
CA LEU A 216 -3.67 1.40 -8.10
C LEU A 216 -3.93 2.58 -9.05
N ILE A 217 -3.25 3.71 -8.85
CA ILE A 217 -3.44 4.92 -9.68
C ILE A 217 -3.11 4.60 -11.14
N LYS A 218 -1.92 4.03 -11.41
CA LYS A 218 -1.49 3.73 -12.78
C LYS A 218 -2.43 2.75 -13.48
N LEU A 219 -2.87 1.72 -12.79
CA LEU A 219 -3.75 0.70 -13.34
C LEU A 219 -5.12 1.30 -13.68
N MET A 220 -5.70 2.11 -12.79
CA MET A 220 -6.97 2.80 -13.06
C MET A 220 -6.84 3.73 -14.27
N SER A 221 -5.74 4.48 -14.37
CA SER A 221 -5.49 5.35 -15.53
C SER A 221 -5.37 4.56 -16.84
N ILE A 222 -4.66 3.43 -16.85
CA ILE A 222 -4.56 2.57 -18.05
C ILE A 222 -5.93 2.01 -18.45
N VAL A 223 -6.70 1.49 -17.48
CA VAL A 223 -8.04 0.94 -17.75
C VAL A 223 -8.95 2.02 -18.33
N ALA A 224 -8.91 3.24 -17.80
CA ALA A 224 -9.70 4.35 -18.32
C ALA A 224 -9.31 4.73 -19.76
N VAL A 225 -8.02 4.77 -20.09
CA VAL A 225 -7.54 5.03 -21.45
C VAL A 225 -8.00 3.95 -22.42
N VAL A 226 -7.88 2.67 -22.03
CA VAL A 226 -8.35 1.54 -22.85
C VAL A 226 -9.86 1.64 -23.06
N LEU A 227 -10.62 1.94 -22.01
CA LEU A 227 -12.07 2.10 -22.08
C LEU A 227 -12.48 3.26 -23.01
N ALA A 228 -11.79 4.39 -22.93
CA ALA A 228 -11.99 5.51 -23.85
C ALA A 228 -11.77 5.10 -25.32
N GLY A 229 -10.72 4.31 -25.59
CA GLY A 229 -10.44 3.79 -26.93
C GLY A 229 -11.51 2.85 -27.50
N THR A 230 -12.39 2.28 -26.68
CA THR A 230 -13.50 1.44 -27.15
C THR A 230 -14.68 2.25 -27.70
N GLY A 231 -14.71 3.57 -27.49
CA GLY A 231 -15.85 4.41 -27.87
C GLY A 231 -17.10 4.22 -27.01
N GLN A 232 -17.06 3.43 -25.93
CA GLN A 232 -18.19 3.18 -25.05
C GLN A 232 -18.46 4.29 -24.02
N LEU A 233 -17.61 5.33 -23.99
CA LEU A 233 -17.70 6.45 -23.04
C LEU A 233 -18.37 7.70 -23.62
N VAL A 234 -18.69 7.69 -24.92
CA VAL A 234 -19.28 8.80 -25.69
C VAL A 234 -20.65 8.40 -26.20
#